data_AF-A0A6V7UEI4-F1
#
_entry.id   AF-A0A6V7UEI4-F1
#
_cell.length_a   1.000
_cell.length_b   1.000
_cell.length_c   1.000
_cell.angle_alpha   90.00
_cell.angle_beta   90.00
_cell.angle_gamma   90.00
#
_symmetry.space_group_name_H-M   'P 1'
#
loop_
_entity.id
_entity.type
_entity.pdbx_description
1 polymer ?
#
loop_
_entity_poly.entity_id
_entity_poly.type
_entity_poly.pdbx_seq_one_letter_code
_entity_poly.pdbx_strand_id
1 'polypeptide(L)' 'MAYADIFIFSSQLLQNGYNIGQKNEWTIKIAENIPKQENNYDCGVFTILYAKFIIENKSKHFTQMDIPYYRRWLFKFFSQ' A
#
# COMPACT_ATOMS: atom_id res chain seq x y z
N MET A 1 0.60 12.93 9.59
CA MET A 1 1.52 12.49 8.53
C MET A 1 2.02 11.10 8.90
N ALA A 2 1.28 10.06 8.52
CA ALA A 2 1.69 8.67 8.73
C ALA A 2 2.23 8.17 7.39
N TYR A 3 3.54 7.94 7.37
CA TYR A 3 4.31 7.55 6.20
C TYR A 3 3.90 6.12 5.81
N ALA A 4 3.16 6.00 4.71
CA ALA A 4 2.97 4.74 4.02
C ALA A 4 4.14 4.54 3.07
N ASP A 5 5.32 4.27 3.63
CA ASP A 5 6.48 3.77 2.88
C ASP A 5 6.22 2.30 2.53
N ILE A 6 5.27 2.09 1.63
CA ILE A 6 5.02 0.79 1.02
C ILE A 6 6.06 0.65 -0.09
N PHE A 7 7.15 -0.02 0.23
CA PHE A 7 8.18 -0.43 -0.72
C PHE A 7 7.56 -1.34 -1.79
N ILE A 8 7.17 -0.76 -2.93
CA ILE A 8 6.69 -1.55 -4.07
C ILE A 8 7.91 -2.04 -4.86
N PHE A 9 8.23 -3.32 -4.71
CA PHE A 9 9.04 -4.04 -5.68
C PHE A 9 8.15 -4.54 -6.81
N SER A 10 8.31 -4.00 -8.00
CA SER A 10 8.14 -4.81 -9.21
C SER A 10 9.03 -4.26 -10.31
N SER A 11 9.82 -5.15 -10.90
CA SER A 11 10.77 -4.92 -11.99
C SER A 11 10.11 -4.65 -13.35
N GLN A 12 8.82 -4.31 -13.39
CA GLN A 12 8.09 -4.14 -14.65
C GLN A 12 7.05 -3.01 -14.57
N LEU A 13 7.50 -1.77 -14.40
CA LEU A 13 6.79 -0.60 -14.95
C LEU A 13 7.85 0.47 -15.26
N LEU A 14 8.49 0.28 -16.41
CA LEU A 14 9.26 1.29 -17.14
C LEU A 14 8.27 2.24 -17.80
N GLN A 15 8.24 3.52 -17.42
CA GLN A 15 8.33 4.66 -18.34
C GLN A 15 8.76 5.91 -17.54
N ASN A 16 9.76 6.60 -18.09
CA ASN A 16 10.25 7.94 -17.74
C ASN A 16 11.39 8.00 -16.71
N GLY A 17 12.58 8.24 -17.26
CA GLY A 17 13.88 8.11 -16.63
C GLY A 17 14.14 9.08 -15.48
N TYR A 18 14.74 8.53 -14.43
CA TYR A 18 15.52 9.26 -13.45
C TYR A 18 16.75 8.42 -13.12
N ASN A 19 17.94 8.95 -13.43
CA ASN A 19 19.22 8.27 -13.20
C ASN A 19 19.67 8.48 -11.76
N ILE A 20 19.89 7.39 -11.02
CA ILE A 20 20.64 7.38 -9.77
C ILE A 20 21.70 6.28 -9.88
N GLY A 21 22.96 6.68 -9.63
CA GLY A 21 24.17 5.95 -9.98
C GLY A 21 24.22 4.48 -9.53
N GLN A 22 24.88 3.68 -10.36
CA GLN A 22 24.84 2.23 -10.36
C GLN A 22 25.49 1.56 -9.14
N LYS A 23 24.64 0.91 -8.33
CA LYS A 23 24.89 -0.41 -7.72
C LYS A 23 23.53 -1.02 -7.36
N ASN A 24 22.98 -1.85 -8.25
CA ASN A 24 21.64 -2.47 -8.16
C ASN A 24 20.52 -1.44 -7.90
N GLU A 25 20.03 -0.84 -8.99
CA GLU A 25 19.16 0.34 -9.00
C GLU A 25 17.78 0.07 -8.35
N TRP A 26 17.71 0.21 -7.03
CA TRP A 26 16.45 0.37 -6.33
C TRP A 26 15.79 1.67 -6.80
N THR A 27 14.62 1.55 -7.42
CA THR A 27 13.81 2.72 -7.74
C THR A 27 12.82 2.96 -6.62
N ILE A 28 12.83 4.16 -6.05
CA ILE A 28 11.82 4.60 -5.09
C ILE A 28 10.62 5.08 -5.90
N LYS A 29 9.45 4.48 -5.67
CA LYS A 29 8.18 4.91 -6.27
C LYS A 29 7.27 5.42 -5.17
N ILE A 30 6.87 6.68 -5.29
CA ILE A 30 5.85 7.28 -4.43
C ILE A 30 4.50 7.02 -5.09
N ALA A 31 3.63 6.28 -4.40
CA ALA A 31 2.31 5.99 -4.92
C ALA A 31 1.41 7.24 -4.81
N GLU A 32 1.09 7.81 -5.97
CA GLU A 32 0.16 8.93 -6.09
C GLU A 32 -1.24 8.44 -6.47
N ASN A 33 -2.27 9.24 -6.20
CA ASN A 33 -3.68 8.94 -6.53
C ASN A 33 -4.21 7.62 -5.93
N ILE A 34 -3.60 7.14 -4.85
CA ILE A 34 -4.09 5.99 -4.09
C ILE A 34 -5.03 6.42 -2.96
N PRO A 35 -5.94 5.52 -2.51
CA PRO A 35 -6.77 5.73 -1.34
C PRO A 35 -5.94 6.09 -0.09
N LYS A 36 -6.23 7.25 0.51
CA LYS A 36 -5.58 7.71 1.74
C LYS A 36 -6.53 7.54 2.92
N GLN A 37 -5.96 7.32 4.10
CA GLN A 37 -6.76 7.40 5.33
C GLN A 37 -7.23 8.84 5.55
N GLU A 38 -8.43 8.99 6.07
CA GLU A 38 -9.02 10.30 6.41
C GLU A 38 -9.11 10.52 7.92
N ASN A 39 -8.83 9.48 8.72
CA ASN A 39 -8.79 9.55 10.19
C ASN A 39 -7.40 9.24 10.75
N ASN A 40 -7.26 9.29 12.07
CA ASN A 40 -6.00 9.10 12.78
C ASN A 40 -5.80 7.69 13.39
N TYR A 41 -6.71 6.73 13.15
CA TYR A 41 -6.70 5.43 13.81
C TYR A 41 -6.70 4.22 12.86
N ASP A 42 -6.92 4.42 11.55
CA ASP A 42 -6.99 3.32 10.57
C ASP A 42 -5.68 3.02 9.83
N CYS A 43 -4.56 3.67 10.17
CA CYS A 43 -3.28 3.46 9.48
C CYS A 43 -2.87 1.98 9.42
N GLY A 44 -3.03 1.24 10.52
CA GLY A 44 -2.76 -0.19 10.57
C GLY A 44 -3.65 -1.01 9.62
N VAL A 45 -4.92 -0.63 9.46
CA VAL A 45 -5.83 -1.30 8.53
C VAL A 45 -5.40 -1.04 7.09
N PHE A 46 -5.09 0.20 6.72
CA PHE A 46 -4.58 0.55 5.39
C PHE A 46 -3.30 -0.20 5.05
N THR A 47 -2.32 -0.25 5.97
CA THR A 47 -1.05 -0.98 5.78
C THR A 47 -1.29 -2.46 5.47
N ILE A 48 -2.16 -3.13 6.24
CA ILE A 48 -2.45 -4.55 6.02
C ILE A 48 -3.17 -4.77 4.70
N LEU A 49 -4.14 -3.92 4.34
CA LEU A 49 -4.85 -4.04 3.08
C LEU A 49 -3.92 -3.85 1.89
N TYR A 50 -3.05 -2.84 1.91
CA TYR A 50 -2.07 -2.67 0.84
C TYR A 50 -1.12 -3.87 0.72
N ALA A 51 -0.59 -4.38 1.83
CA ALA A 51 0.23 -5.59 1.81
C ALA A 51 -0.52 -6.78 1.21
N LYS A 52 -1.79 -6.99 1.61
CA LYS A 52 -2.66 -8.03 1.07
C LYS A 52 -2.86 -7.88 -0.45
N PHE A 53 -3.18 -6.69 -0.95
CA PHE A 53 -3.41 -6.47 -2.38
C PHE A 53 -2.13 -6.63 -3.22
N ILE A 54 -0.97 -6.24 -2.68
CA ILE A 54 0.33 -6.44 -3.34
C ILE A 54 0.64 -7.94 -3.46
N ILE A 55 0.51 -8.69 -2.37
CA ILE A 55 0.77 -10.14 -2.35
C ILE A 55 -0.18 -10.87 -3.32
N GLU A 56 -1.43 -10.42 -3.40
CA GLU A 56 -2.43 -11.02 -4.30
C GLU A 56 -2.32 -10.55 -5.76
N ASN A 57 -1.39 -9.64 -6.08
CA ASN A 57 -1.26 -9.00 -7.39
C ASN A 57 -2.60 -8.44 -7.91
N LYS A 58 -3.40 -7.85 -7.01
CA LYS A 58 -4.73 -7.30 -7.33
C LYS A 58 -4.65 -5.79 -7.42
N SER A 59 -5.21 -5.23 -8.50
CA SER A 59 -5.36 -3.79 -8.72
C SER A 59 -6.55 -3.17 -7.97
N LYS A 60 -7.29 -3.94 -7.17
CA LYS A 60 -8.54 -3.45 -6.58
C LYS A 60 -8.24 -2.42 -5.50
N HIS A 61 -8.62 -1.17 -5.77
CA HIS A 61 -8.56 -0.07 -4.82
C HIS A 61 -9.76 -0.16 -3.85
N PHE A 62 -9.48 -0.19 -2.55
CA PHE A 62 -10.46 0.00 -1.48
C PHE A 62 -10.55 1.49 -1.15
N THR A 63 -11.64 1.94 -0.56
CA THR A 63 -11.83 3.34 -0.15
C THR A 63 -11.90 3.46 1.37
N GLN A 64 -11.84 4.68 1.91
CA GLN A 64 -12.08 4.95 3.33
C GLN A 64 -13.46 4.40 3.80
N MET A 65 -14.45 4.35 2.92
CA MET A 65 -15.79 3.81 3.21
C MET A 65 -15.80 2.31 3.43
N ASP A 66 -14.85 1.56 2.86
CA ASP A 66 -14.74 0.11 3.04
C ASP A 66 -14.08 -0.26 4.38
N ILE A 67 -13.37 0.67 5.01
CA ILE A 67 -12.52 0.41 6.18
C ILE A 67 -13.28 -0.15 7.38
N PRO A 68 -14.51 0.29 7.72
CA PRO A 68 -15.27 -0.33 8.80
C PRO A 68 -15.50 -1.84 8.60
N TYR A 69 -15.68 -2.29 7.36
CA TYR A 69 -15.79 -3.72 7.04
C TYR A 69 -14.47 -4.44 7.28
N TYR A 70 -13.37 -3.93 6.73
CA TYR A 70 -12.05 -4.54 6.86
C TYR A 70 -11.53 -4.54 8.30
N ARG A 71 -11.84 -3.51 9.08
CA ARG A 71 -11.51 -3.46 10.51
C ARG A 71 -12.16 -4.63 11.26
N ARG A 72 -13.45 -4.88 11.03
CA ARG A 72 -14.16 -6.03 11.64
C ARG A 72 -13.59 -7.36 11.16
N TRP A 73 -13.25 -7.47 9.88
CA TRP A 73 -12.60 -8.66 9.33
C TRP A 73 -11.24 -8.93 9.99
N LEU A 74 -10.39 -7.92 10.17
CA LEU A 74 -9.10 -8.05 10.86
C LEU A 74 -9.26 -8.44 12.32
N PHE A 75 -10.19 -7.83 13.05
CA PHE A 75 -10.47 -8.23 14.43
C PHE A 75 -10.86 -9.71 14.55
N LYS A 76 -11.70 -10.21 13.62
CA LYS A 76 -12.06 -11.64 13.57
C LYS A 76 -10.90 -12.55 13.15
N PHE A 77 -10.01 -12.05 12.30
CA PHE A 77 -8.85 -12.80 11.84
C PHE A 77 -7.82 -13.01 12.97
N PHE A 78 -7.55 -11.99 13.79
CA PHE A 78 -6.57 -12.04 14.87
C PHE A 78 -7.09 -12.59 16.22
N SER A 79 -8.39 -12.86 16.34
CA SER A 79 -9.00 -13.39 17.56
C SER A 79 -9.12 -14.92 17.60
N GLN A 80 -8.47 -15.61 16.66
CA GLN A 80 -8.36 -17.07 16.57
C GLN A 80 -6.96 -17.50 17.02
#